data_AF-A0A2L0UJ16-F1
#
_entry.id   AF-A0A2L0UJ16-F1
#
_cell.length_a   1.000
_cell.length_b   1.000
_cell.length_c   1.000
_cell.angle_alpha   90.00
_cell.angle_beta   90.00
_cell.angle_gamma   90.00
#
_symmetry.space_group_name_H-M   'P 1'
#
loop_
_entity.id
_entity.type
_entity.pdbx_description
1 polymer ?
#
loop_
_entity_poly.entity_id
_entity_poly.type
_entity_poly.pdbx_seq_one_letter_code
_entity_poly.pdbx_strand_id
1 'polypeptide(L)'
;MSVSARSDGMGLRERKRRRTRASLVATARRLTLEHGLNGFTVEQLCEEIGISRRTFFNYFPSKEDAVLGHADEGLSEELLADFV
;
A
#
# COMPACT_ATOMS: atom_id res chain seq x y z
N MET A 1 -9.93 36.38 0.45
CA MET A 1 -10.72 36.11 -0.78
C MET A 1 -10.26 34.80 -1.39
N SER A 2 -11.22 33.91 -1.62
CA SER A 2 -11.24 32.72 -2.48
C SER A 2 -10.28 31.55 -2.20
N VAL A 3 -10.77 30.63 -1.39
CA VAL A 3 -10.59 29.18 -1.57
C VAL A 3 -11.37 28.77 -2.82
N SER A 4 -10.74 28.16 -3.84
CA SER A 4 -11.47 27.30 -4.79
C SER A 4 -10.58 26.33 -5.57
N ALA A 5 -10.63 25.08 -5.11
CA ALA A 5 -10.86 23.87 -5.89
C ALA A 5 -10.05 23.62 -7.19
N ARG A 6 -8.88 23.00 -7.03
CA ARG A 6 -8.32 22.02 -7.98
C ARG A 6 -7.76 20.80 -7.25
N SER A 7 -8.57 20.06 -6.49
CA SER A 7 -8.10 18.85 -5.81
C SER A 7 -9.14 17.75 -5.56
N ASP A 8 -10.39 17.87 -6.03
CA ASP A 8 -11.41 16.83 -5.79
C ASP A 8 -11.13 15.50 -6.52
N GLY A 9 -10.47 15.54 -7.67
CA GLY A 9 -10.08 14.34 -8.41
C GLY A 9 -8.84 13.62 -7.87
N MET A 10 -7.93 14.36 -7.23
CA MET A 10 -6.68 13.83 -6.64
C MET A 10 -6.93 13.17 -5.28
N GLY A 11 -7.89 13.66 -4.50
CA GLY A 11 -8.16 13.12 -3.16
C GLY A 11 -8.77 11.71 -3.16
N LEU A 12 -9.75 11.43 -4.02
CA LEU A 12 -10.46 10.15 -3.97
C LEU A 12 -9.61 8.98 -4.51
N ARG A 13 -8.87 9.21 -5.60
CA ARG A 13 -7.97 8.21 -6.17
C ARG A 13 -6.84 7.88 -5.21
N GLU A 14 -6.23 8.89 -4.61
CA GLU A 14 -5.14 8.72 -3.65
C GLU A 14 -5.61 8.04 -2.37
N ARG A 15 -6.79 8.40 -1.84
CA ARG A 15 -7.39 7.70 -0.70
C ARG A 15 -7.68 6.23 -1.01
N LYS A 16 -8.19 5.93 -2.21
CA LYS A 16 -8.44 4.55 -2.64
C LYS A 16 -7.12 3.77 -2.75
N ARG A 17 -6.09 4.39 -3.31
CA ARG A 17 -4.73 3.84 -3.41
C ARG A 17 -4.16 3.51 -2.03
N ARG A 18 -4.17 4.48 -1.09
CA ARG A 18 -3.71 4.26 0.29
C ARG A 18 -4.48 3.19 1.02
N ARG A 19 -5.81 3.13 0.85
CA ARG A 19 -6.63 2.07 1.45
C ARG A 19 -6.25 0.70 0.92
N THR A 20 -6.15 0.53 -0.40
CA THR A 20 -5.73 -0.75 -1.01
C THR A 20 -4.34 -1.16 -0.53
N ARG A 21 -3.41 -0.19 -0.47
CA ARG A 21 -2.06 -0.43 0.04
C ARG A 21 -2.06 -0.88 1.50
N ALA A 22 -2.83 -0.22 2.36
CA ALA A 22 -2.94 -0.60 3.76
C ALA A 22 -3.54 -2.01 3.93
N SER A 23 -4.56 -2.36 3.13
CA SER A 23 -5.11 -3.72 3.11
C SER A 23 -4.07 -4.77 2.70
N LEU A 24 -3.28 -4.48 1.65
CA LEU A 24 -2.19 -5.36 1.21
C LEU A 24 -1.16 -5.64 2.31
N VAL A 25 -0.70 -4.58 2.99
CA VAL A 25 0.27 -4.72 4.09
C VAL A 25 -0.32 -5.51 5.25
N ALA A 26 -1.55 -5.18 5.66
CA ALA A 26 -2.21 -5.85 6.77
C ALA A 26 -2.38 -7.35 6.52
N THR A 27 -2.89 -7.73 5.34
CA THR A 27 -3.09 -9.13 4.99
C THR A 27 -1.75 -9.87 4.81
N ALA A 28 -0.75 -9.26 4.15
CA ALA A 28 0.56 -9.89 3.99
C ALA A 28 1.22 -10.18 5.34
N ARG A 29 1.14 -9.24 6.30
CA ARG A 29 1.63 -9.44 7.67
C ARG A 29 0.86 -10.54 8.38
N ARG A 30 -0.47 -10.57 8.25
CA ARG A 30 -1.31 -11.61 8.85
C ARG A 30 -0.92 -13.01 8.35
N LEU A 31 -0.83 -13.19 7.03
CA LEU A 31 -0.42 -14.46 6.43
C LEU A 31 1.02 -14.86 6.82
N THR A 32 1.90 -13.87 6.98
CA THR A 32 3.27 -14.11 7.46
C THR A 32 3.30 -14.59 8.91
N LEU A 33 2.44 -14.05 9.78
CA LEU A 33 2.32 -14.51 11.17
C LEU A 33 1.71 -15.92 11.27
N GLU A 34 0.73 -16.23 10.42
CA GLU A 34 0.00 -17.50 10.44
C GLU A 34 0.79 -18.65 9.79
N HIS A 35 1.50 -18.38 8.69
CA HIS A 35 2.11 -19.42 7.85
C HIS A 35 3.64 -19.25 7.67
N GLY A 36 4.22 -18.18 8.19
CA GLY A 36 5.59 -17.77 7.89
C GLY A 36 5.70 -17.10 6.52
N LEU A 37 6.85 -16.44 6.27
CA LEU A 37 7.07 -15.68 5.04
C LEU A 37 6.98 -16.56 3.78
N ASN A 38 7.40 -17.82 3.87
CA ASN A 38 7.34 -18.78 2.76
C ASN A 38 6.02 -19.56 2.68
N GLY A 39 5.12 -19.39 3.65
CA GLY A 39 3.90 -20.19 3.76
C GLY A 39 2.70 -19.67 2.95
N PHE A 40 2.84 -18.53 2.24
CA PHE A 40 1.81 -18.01 1.37
C PHE A 40 2.38 -17.45 0.05
N THR A 41 1.52 -17.36 -0.96
CA THR A 41 1.84 -16.82 -2.29
C THR A 41 1.20 -15.46 -2.53
N VAL A 42 1.73 -14.72 -3.51
CA VAL A 42 1.14 -13.46 -3.97
C VAL A 42 -0.27 -13.70 -4.50
N GLU A 43 -0.52 -14.83 -5.16
CA GLU A 43 -1.84 -15.25 -5.63
C GLU A 43 -2.86 -15.32 -4.49
N GLN A 44 -2.53 -16.01 -3.39
CA GLN A 44 -3.42 -16.16 -2.24
C GLN A 44 -3.72 -14.81 -1.57
N LEU A 45 -2.69 -13.98 -1.41
CA LEU A 45 -2.85 -12.61 -0.90
C LEU A 45 -3.78 -11.78 -1.79
N CYS A 46 -3.60 -11.86 -3.11
CA CYS A 46 -4.43 -11.15 -4.08
C CYS A 46 -5.89 -11.61 -4.06
N GLU A 47 -6.11 -12.92 -3.96
CA GLU A 47 -7.43 -13.54 -3.90
C GLU A 47 -8.20 -13.09 -2.66
N GLU A 48 -7.54 -13.05 -1.49
CA GLU A 48 -8.16 -12.61 -0.25
C GLU A 48 -8.61 -11.14 -0.27
N ILE A 49 -7.83 -10.27 -0.93
CA ILE A 49 -8.13 -8.84 -1.04
C ILE A 49 -9.09 -8.55 -2.21
N GLY A 50 -9.24 -9.48 -3.15
CA GLY A 50 -10.05 -9.31 -4.35
C GLY A 50 -9.39 -8.39 -5.39
N ILE A 51 -8.07 -8.49 -5.57
CA ILE A 51 -7.34 -7.74 -6.60
C ILE A 51 -6.58 -8.67 -7.56
N SER A 52 -6.18 -8.14 -8.72
CA SER A 52 -5.33 -8.90 -9.64
C SER A 52 -3.86 -8.86 -9.21
N ARG A 53 -3.06 -9.85 -9.64
CA ARG A 53 -1.60 -9.82 -9.49
C ARG A 53 -0.97 -8.58 -10.09
N ARG A 54 -1.45 -8.14 -11.27
CA ARG A 54 -1.01 -6.89 -11.89
C ARG A 54 -1.25 -5.70 -10.96
N THR A 55 -2.39 -5.66 -10.29
CA THR A 55 -2.69 -4.63 -9.31
C THR A 55 -1.73 -4.70 -8.14
N PHE A 56 -1.45 -5.89 -7.58
CA PHE A 56 -0.45 -6.07 -6.52
C PHE A 56 0.91 -5.51 -6.92
N PHE A 57 1.42 -5.88 -8.10
CA PHE A 57 2.74 -5.44 -8.59
C PHE A 57 2.81 -3.95 -8.90
N ASN A 58 1.67 -3.25 -9.02
CA ASN A 58 1.66 -1.78 -9.08
C ASN A 58 1.89 -1.13 -7.71
N TYR A 59 1.78 -1.86 -6.60
CA TYR A 59 2.01 -1.36 -5.24
C TYR A 59 3.31 -1.89 -4.63
N PHE A 60 3.68 -3.15 -4.91
CA PHE A 60 4.83 -3.80 -4.30
C PHE A 60 5.56 -4.69 -5.32
N PRO A 61 6.90 -4.64 -5.39
CA PRO A 61 7.65 -5.51 -6.29
C PRO A 61 7.68 -6.97 -5.83
N SER A 62 7.51 -7.23 -4.53
CA SER A 62 7.50 -8.57 -3.93
C SER A 62 6.54 -8.68 -2.75
N LYS A 63 6.29 -9.91 -2.26
CA LYS A 63 5.49 -10.11 -1.04
C LYS A 63 6.24 -9.65 0.20
N GLU A 64 7.57 -9.73 0.18
CA GLU A 64 8.46 -9.24 1.23
C GLU A 64 8.29 -7.73 1.39
N ASP A 65 8.25 -6.99 0.28
CA ASP A 65 7.98 -5.55 0.29
C ASP A 65 6.58 -5.21 0.81
N ALA A 66 5.59 -6.06 0.51
CA ALA A 66 4.24 -5.90 1.05
C ALA A 66 4.20 -6.13 2.57
N VAL A 67 4.98 -7.08 3.11
CA VAL A 67 5.11 -7.31 4.55
C VAL A 67 5.79 -6.13 5.23
N LEU A 68 6.89 -5.64 4.65
CA LEU A 68 7.66 -4.50 5.16
C LEU A 68 6.84 -3.20 5.07
N GLY A 69 6.06 -3.04 4.01
CA GLY A 69 5.22 -1.87 3.79
C GLY A 69 6.02 -0.64 3.39
N HIS A 70 7.10 -0.80 2.62
CA HIS A 70 7.89 0.32 2.07
C HIS A 70 7.05 1.17 1.12
N ALA A 71 6.99 2.47 1.37
CA ALA A 71 6.21 3.40 0.56
C ALA A 71 7.02 3.84 -0.66
N ASP A 72 6.50 3.57 -1.86
CA ASP A 72 6.90 4.30 -3.08
C ASP A 72 6.39 5.75 -3.07
N GLU A 73 5.47 6.09 -2.16
CA GLU A 73 5.20 7.47 -1.77
C GLU A 73 6.38 7.95 -0.94
N GLY A 74 7.35 8.60 -1.59
CA GLY A 74 8.47 9.26 -0.94
C GLY A 74 8.00 10.01 0.30
N LEU A 75 8.77 9.90 1.39
CA LEU A 75 8.53 10.70 2.58
C LEU A 75 8.40 12.16 2.14
N SER A 76 7.32 12.84 2.52
CA SER A 76 7.21 14.26 2.23
C SER A 76 8.43 14.95 2.87
N GLU A 77 9.00 15.91 2.17
CA GLU A 77 10.15 16.69 2.64
C GLU A 77 9.85 17.32 4.02
N GLU A 78 8.57 17.61 4.28
CA GLU A 78 8.02 18.05 5.56
C GLU A 78 8.14 17.01 6.69
N LEU A 79 7.94 15.71 6.43
CA LEU A 79 8.13 14.65 7.44
C LEU A 79 9.61 14.34 7.70
N LEU A 80 10.49 14.61 6.73
CA LEU A 80 11.94 14.49 6.91
C LEU A 80 12.51 15.64 7.74
N ALA A 81 11.91 16.83 7.64
CA ALA A 81 12.34 18.02 8.41
C ALA A 81 12.17 17.84 9.93
N ASP A 82 11.19 17.03 10.36
CA ASP A 82 10.94 16.73 11.78
C ASP A 82 11.94 15.71 12.39
N PHE A 83 12.83 15.12 11.60
CA PHE A 83 13.79 14.10 12.02
C PHE A 83 15.24 14.61 12.24
N VAL A 84 15.47 15.93 12.24
CA VAL A 84 16.76 16.59 12.58
C VAL A 84 16.90 16.79 14.08
#